data_AF-A0A7X2PJN8-F1
#
_entry.id   AF-A0A7X2PJN8-F1
#
_cell.length_a   1.000
_cell.length_b   1.000
_cell.length_c   1.000
_cell.angle_alpha   90.00
_cell.angle_beta   90.00
_cell.angle_gamma   90.00
#
_symmetry.space_group_name_H-M   'P 1'
#
loop_
_entity.id
_entity.type
_entity.pdbx_description
1 polymer ?
#
loop_
_entity_poly.entity_id
_entity_poly.type
_entity_poly.pdbx_seq_one_letter_code
_entity_poly.pdbx_strand_id
1 'polypeptide(L)'
;MPVAPIPAPLDHLGVRPFCFYPPILNIEHNEWLYSKSTWSEMLVSNARTGMEIWIPRRFLGEISSVEDPVVIVGLVKELEYRAGSIWPHQRRVIEMPAAPASNVERLPAADLPAPIVGIRLERSEAAIGRLIGIVMVVAILAYVLMISTTRDGGFRLRAVMQSDTGLTARDDYFTVVRRLGNPAEDRWSPETGALQYRALLYPQQGYYVILLGADRKQMRYIGTLSKDWKTIHSVPAPGMAAMLSRLQKF
;
A
#
# COMPACT_ATOMS: atom_id res chain seq x y z
N MET A 1 14.25 -22.69 -22.90
CA MET A 1 13.13 -21.81 -22.47
C MET A 1 12.79 -20.92 -23.66
N PRO A 2 11.63 -21.04 -24.32
CA PRO A 2 11.23 -20.08 -25.34
C PRO A 2 10.96 -18.74 -24.62
N VAL A 3 11.79 -17.75 -24.91
CA VAL A 3 11.60 -16.37 -24.46
C VAL A 3 10.30 -15.88 -25.08
N ALA A 4 9.35 -15.43 -24.25
CA ALA A 4 8.13 -14.81 -24.76
C ALA A 4 8.53 -13.64 -25.67
N PRO A 5 8.03 -13.56 -26.91
CA PRO A 5 8.38 -12.47 -27.80
C PRO A 5 8.01 -11.15 -27.11
N ILE A 6 9.00 -10.27 -27.00
CA ILE A 6 8.80 -8.89 -26.56
C ILE A 6 7.75 -8.31 -27.52
N PRO A 7 6.56 -7.91 -27.05
CA PRO A 7 5.54 -7.38 -27.94
C PRO A 7 6.13 -6.19 -28.69
N ALA A 8 5.94 -6.16 -30.01
CA ALA A 8 6.39 -5.05 -30.84
C ALA A 8 5.93 -3.74 -30.20
N PRO A 9 6.82 -2.74 -30.07
CA PRO A 9 6.48 -1.49 -29.39
C PRO A 9 5.30 -0.83 -30.09
N LEU A 10 4.15 -0.83 -29.43
CA LEU A 10 2.92 -0.18 -29.89
C LEU A 10 3.11 1.34 -30.08
N ASP A 11 4.21 1.89 -29.56
CA ASP A 11 4.65 3.28 -29.79
C ASP A 11 4.90 3.57 -31.28
N HIS A 12 5.08 2.54 -32.12
CA HIS A 12 5.20 2.69 -33.58
C HIS A 12 3.88 3.08 -34.26
N LEU A 13 2.73 2.97 -33.57
CA LEU A 13 1.43 3.37 -34.11
C LEU A 13 1.33 4.91 -34.26
N GLY A 14 2.07 5.67 -33.45
CA GLY A 14 2.15 7.13 -33.58
C GLY A 14 0.79 7.80 -33.76
N VAL A 15 0.65 8.60 -34.83
CA VAL A 15 -0.61 9.29 -35.22
C VAL A 15 -1.38 8.49 -36.28
N ARG A 16 -0.94 7.28 -36.64
CA ARG A 16 -1.57 6.49 -37.70
C ARG A 16 -2.86 5.84 -37.18
N PRO A 17 -4.00 5.98 -37.87
CA PRO A 17 -5.22 5.27 -37.50
C PRO A 17 -5.04 3.76 -37.70
N PHE A 18 -5.64 2.99 -36.81
CA PHE A 18 -5.62 1.54 -36.83
C PHE A 18 -6.97 0.96 -36.38
N CYS A 19 -7.20 -0.30 -36.70
CA CYS A 19 -8.42 -1.02 -36.34
C CYS A 19 -8.09 -2.19 -35.39
N PHE A 20 -8.99 -2.53 -34.48
CA PHE A 20 -8.85 -3.75 -33.68
C PHE A 20 -9.43 -4.96 -34.41
N TYR A 21 -8.77 -6.11 -34.30
CA TYR A 21 -9.34 -7.36 -34.76
C TYR A 21 -9.19 -8.47 -33.71
N PRO A 22 -10.29 -9.04 -33.17
CA PRO A 22 -11.70 -8.71 -33.47
C PRO A 22 -12.11 -7.28 -33.09
N PRO A 23 -13.18 -6.71 -33.69
CA PRO A 23 -13.68 -5.39 -33.30
C PRO A 23 -14.21 -5.41 -31.87
N ILE A 24 -14.08 -4.28 -31.16
CA ILE A 24 -14.65 -4.11 -29.82
C ILE A 24 -16.17 -3.98 -29.94
N LEU A 25 -16.91 -4.86 -29.25
CA LEU A 25 -18.37 -4.87 -29.25
C LEU A 25 -18.95 -3.65 -28.51
N ASN A 26 -20.17 -3.27 -28.89
CA ASN A 26 -20.88 -2.06 -28.44
C ASN A 26 -20.18 -0.74 -28.82
N ILE A 27 -19.38 -0.76 -29.88
CA ILE A 27 -18.77 0.43 -30.48
C ILE A 27 -19.03 0.42 -31.98
N GLU A 28 -19.59 1.51 -32.51
CA GLU A 28 -20.02 1.59 -33.91
C GLU A 28 -18.84 1.69 -34.89
N HIS A 29 -17.78 2.42 -34.51
CA HIS A 29 -16.65 2.72 -35.39
C HIS A 29 -15.39 2.07 -34.85
N ASN A 30 -14.78 1.18 -35.64
CA ASN A 30 -13.58 0.44 -35.25
C ASN A 30 -12.29 1.09 -35.78
N GLU A 31 -12.22 2.42 -35.78
CA GLU A 31 -11.04 3.17 -36.18
C GLU A 31 -10.52 3.95 -34.97
N TRP A 32 -9.25 3.75 -34.65
CA TRP A 32 -8.65 4.15 -33.39
C TRP A 32 -7.33 4.85 -33.62
N LEU A 33 -7.03 5.80 -32.74
CA LEU A 33 -5.77 6.52 -32.67
C LEU A 33 -5.10 6.20 -31.34
N TYR A 34 -3.79 6.05 -31.37
CA TYR A 34 -3.00 5.91 -30.17
C TYR A 34 -2.89 7.27 -29.47
N SER A 35 -3.13 7.31 -28.16
CA SER A 35 -3.00 8.52 -27.36
C SER A 35 -1.81 8.45 -26.42
N LYS A 36 -1.81 7.49 -25.49
CA LYS A 36 -0.72 7.25 -24.52
C LYS A 36 -0.77 5.84 -23.99
N SER A 37 0.29 5.39 -23.33
CA SER A 37 0.30 4.10 -22.65
C SER A 37 0.95 4.17 -21.26
N THR A 38 0.54 3.24 -20.41
CA THR A 38 1.23 2.89 -19.17
C THR A 38 1.90 1.52 -19.33
N TRP A 39 2.50 1.01 -18.25
CA TRP A 39 3.06 -0.34 -18.24
C TRP A 39 2.02 -1.43 -18.52
N SER A 40 0.77 -1.25 -18.06
CA SER A 40 -0.27 -2.28 -18.11
C SER A 40 -1.39 -1.99 -19.10
N GLU A 41 -1.56 -0.74 -19.52
CA GLU A 41 -2.73 -0.30 -20.29
C GLU A 41 -2.35 0.68 -21.40
N MET A 42 -3.18 0.76 -22.43
CA MET A 42 -3.06 1.68 -23.55
C MET A 42 -4.33 2.51 -23.67
N LEU A 43 -4.18 3.83 -23.71
CA LEU A 43 -5.26 4.74 -24.04
C LEU A 43 -5.35 4.89 -25.56
N VAL A 44 -6.52 4.58 -26.08
CA VAL A 44 -6.87 4.82 -27.48
C VAL A 44 -8.04 5.78 -27.56
N SER A 45 -8.07 6.60 -28.60
CA SER A 45 -9.21 7.47 -28.91
C SER A 45 -9.85 7.04 -30.22
N ASN A 46 -11.18 7.02 -30.25
CA ASN A 46 -11.92 6.68 -31.45
C ASN A 46 -11.80 7.82 -32.47
N ALA A 47 -11.36 7.53 -33.69
CA ALA A 47 -11.10 8.56 -34.69
C ALA A 47 -12.36 9.34 -35.12
N ARG A 48 -13.55 8.72 -35.01
CA ARG A 48 -14.83 9.31 -35.41
C ARG A 48 -15.56 9.99 -34.28
N THR A 49 -15.61 9.36 -33.11
CA THR A 49 -16.42 9.81 -31.96
C THR A 49 -15.62 10.56 -30.90
N GLY A 50 -14.29 10.48 -30.95
CA GLY A 50 -13.41 11.02 -29.90
C GLY A 50 -13.48 10.25 -28.57
N MET A 51 -14.21 9.14 -28.52
CA MET A 51 -14.35 8.31 -27.31
C MET A 51 -12.98 7.73 -26.90
N GLU A 52 -12.59 7.97 -25.66
CA GLU A 52 -11.34 7.44 -25.10
C GLU A 52 -11.58 6.17 -24.28
N ILE A 53 -10.74 5.15 -24.49
CA ILE A 53 -10.83 3.86 -23.80
C ILE A 53 -9.44 3.38 -23.41
N TRP A 54 -9.30 2.90 -22.18
CA TRP A 54 -8.11 2.19 -21.71
C TRP A 54 -8.20 0.70 -22.01
N ILE A 55 -7.19 0.16 -22.69
CA ILE A 55 -7.09 -1.24 -23.10
C ILE A 55 -5.92 -1.92 -22.39
N PRO A 56 -6.16 -2.93 -21.53
CA PRO A 56 -5.10 -3.72 -20.93
C PRO A 56 -4.23 -4.40 -21.98
N ARG A 57 -2.91 -4.22 -21.87
CA ARG A 57 -1.92 -4.75 -22.82
C ARG A 57 -1.94 -6.27 -22.92
N ARG A 58 -2.44 -6.96 -21.88
CA ARG A 58 -2.66 -8.43 -21.88
C ARG A 58 -3.66 -8.90 -22.95
N PHE A 59 -4.51 -8.00 -23.43
CA PHE A 59 -5.49 -8.30 -24.49
C PHE A 59 -5.00 -7.87 -25.87
N LEU A 60 -3.87 -7.16 -25.96
CA LEU A 60 -3.24 -6.77 -27.22
C LEU A 60 -2.39 -7.94 -27.73
N GLY A 61 -2.53 -8.24 -29.01
CA GLY A 61 -1.80 -9.29 -29.72
C GLY A 61 -0.81 -8.70 -30.73
N GLU A 62 -0.59 -9.45 -31.80
CA GLU A 62 0.31 -9.05 -32.89
C GLU A 62 -0.25 -7.84 -33.65
N ILE A 63 0.65 -6.94 -34.04
CA ILE A 63 0.33 -5.82 -34.93
C ILE A 63 0.62 -6.32 -36.34
N SER A 64 -0.42 -6.64 -37.11
CA SER A 64 -0.24 -6.95 -38.52
C SER A 64 -0.10 -5.64 -39.29
N SER A 65 1.12 -5.31 -39.66
CA SER A 65 1.44 -4.25 -40.61
C SER A 65 2.27 -4.86 -41.74
N VAL A 66 1.65 -5.74 -42.51
CA VAL A 66 2.26 -6.33 -43.70
C VAL A 66 1.48 -5.76 -44.88
N GLU A 67 2.02 -4.72 -45.50
CA GLU A 67 1.67 -4.25 -46.86
C GLU A 67 0.24 -3.71 -47.10
N ASP A 68 -0.68 -3.84 -46.14
CA ASP A 68 -2.06 -3.35 -46.25
C ASP A 68 -2.23 -1.86 -45.90
N PRO A 69 -3.23 -1.17 -46.48
CA PRO A 69 -3.47 0.26 -46.24
C PRO A 69 -3.86 0.57 -44.79
N VAL A 70 -4.44 -0.38 -44.05
CA VAL A 70 -4.97 -0.19 -42.69
C VAL A 70 -4.18 -1.04 -41.70
N VAL A 71 -3.67 -0.41 -40.63
CA VAL A 71 -3.00 -1.13 -39.55
C VAL A 71 -4.03 -1.87 -38.72
N ILE A 72 -3.82 -3.16 -38.50
CA ILE A 72 -4.69 -3.96 -37.65
C ILE A 72 -3.91 -4.35 -36.39
N VAL A 73 -4.49 -4.03 -35.25
CA VAL A 73 -3.99 -4.46 -33.94
C VAL A 73 -4.82 -5.67 -33.52
N GLY A 74 -4.17 -6.82 -33.42
CA GLY A 74 -4.81 -8.04 -32.96
C GLY A 74 -5.27 -7.90 -31.51
N LEU A 75 -6.46 -8.38 -31.20
CA LEU A 75 -6.94 -8.61 -29.85
C LEU A 75 -6.94 -10.12 -29.57
N VAL A 76 -6.35 -10.51 -28.44
CA VAL A 76 -6.24 -11.92 -28.02
C VAL A 76 -7.58 -12.49 -27.56
N LYS A 77 -8.50 -11.61 -27.15
CA LYS A 77 -9.88 -11.94 -26.76
C LYS A 77 -10.84 -10.94 -27.39
N GLU A 78 -12.06 -11.37 -27.71
CA GLU A 78 -13.15 -10.45 -28.03
C GLU A 78 -13.42 -9.56 -26.80
N LEU A 79 -13.50 -8.25 -27.02
CA LEU A 79 -13.76 -7.27 -25.97
C LEU A 79 -15.11 -6.60 -26.20
N GLU A 80 -15.79 -6.24 -25.13
CA GLU A 80 -17.07 -5.54 -25.14
C GLU A 80 -16.98 -4.29 -24.27
N TYR A 81 -17.43 -3.15 -24.81
CA TYR A 81 -17.55 -1.91 -24.06
C TYR A 81 -18.82 -1.89 -23.22
N ARG A 82 -18.67 -1.67 -21.91
CA ARG A 82 -19.77 -1.55 -20.92
C ARG A 82 -19.45 -0.44 -19.93
N ALA A 83 -20.33 0.56 -19.85
CA ALA A 83 -20.32 1.62 -18.83
C ALA A 83 -18.94 2.30 -18.63
N GLY A 84 -18.27 2.71 -19.72
CA GLY A 84 -16.98 3.40 -19.63
C GLY A 84 -15.76 2.48 -19.52
N SER A 85 -15.94 1.16 -19.51
CA SER A 85 -14.84 0.19 -19.40
C SER A 85 -15.01 -0.96 -20.39
N ILE A 86 -13.91 -1.60 -20.74
CA ILE A 86 -13.91 -2.80 -21.61
C ILE A 86 -13.76 -4.08 -20.81
N TRP A 87 -14.52 -5.09 -21.22
CA TRP A 87 -14.58 -6.40 -20.58
C TRP A 87 -14.38 -7.50 -21.63
N PRO A 88 -13.72 -8.62 -21.28
CA PRO A 88 -13.70 -9.78 -22.16
C PRO A 88 -15.12 -10.27 -22.44
N HIS A 89 -15.48 -10.35 -23.72
CA HIS A 89 -16.75 -10.89 -24.15
C HIS A 89 -16.70 -12.42 -24.08
N GLN A 90 -17.69 -13.02 -23.41
CA GLN A 90 -17.85 -14.47 -23.38
C GLN A 90 -19.04 -14.84 -24.26
N ARG A 91 -18.76 -15.40 -25.44
CA ARG A 91 -19.80 -15.90 -26.33
C ARG A 91 -20.53 -17.06 -25.65
N ARG A 92 -21.83 -16.88 -25.39
CA ARG A 92 -22.69 -17.96 -24.90
C ARG A 92 -22.93 -18.93 -26.05
N VAL A 93 -22.14 -20.01 -26.09
CA VAL A 93 -22.42 -21.14 -26.98
C VAL A 93 -23.53 -21.95 -26.34
N ILE A 94 -24.72 -21.88 -26.91
CA ILE A 94 -25.71 -22.93 -26.70
C ILE A 94 -25.31 -24.09 -27.61
N GLU A 95 -25.05 -25.25 -27.03
CA GLU A 95 -24.98 -26.47 -27.83
C GLU A 95 -26.33 -26.62 -28.53
N MET A 96 -26.29 -26.76 -29.85
CA MET A 96 -27.49 -27.10 -30.60
C MET A 96 -28.03 -28.42 -30.00
N PRO A 97 -29.30 -28.46 -29.55
CA PRO A 97 -29.90 -29.71 -29.11
C PRO A 97 -29.71 -30.73 -30.24
N ALA A 98 -29.17 -31.90 -29.91
CA ALA A 98 -29.01 -32.97 -30.90
C ALA A 98 -30.33 -33.15 -31.63
N ALA A 99 -30.33 -32.89 -32.94
CA ALA A 99 -31.53 -33.02 -33.75
C ALA A 99 -32.05 -34.46 -33.56
N PRO A 100 -33.35 -34.66 -33.27
CA PRO A 100 -33.92 -36.00 -33.25
C PRO A 100 -33.61 -36.62 -34.60
N ALA A 101 -32.99 -37.81 -34.60
CA ALA A 101 -32.44 -38.45 -35.78
C ALA A 101 -33.49 -38.55 -36.89
N SER A 102 -33.49 -37.62 -37.83
CA SER A 102 -34.11 -37.83 -39.13
C SER A 102 -33.22 -38.86 -39.82
N ASN A 103 -33.80 -40.01 -40.13
CA ASN A 103 -33.18 -41.17 -40.74
C ASN A 103 -32.85 -40.87 -42.23
N VAL A 104 -32.11 -39.79 -42.47
CA VAL A 104 -31.57 -39.45 -43.78
C VAL A 104 -30.21 -40.13 -43.86
N GLU A 105 -30.09 -41.01 -44.84
CA GLU A 105 -28.90 -41.79 -45.11
C GLU A 105 -27.68 -40.87 -45.18
N ARG A 106 -26.81 -41.00 -44.18
CA ARG A 106 -25.61 -40.18 -44.02
C ARG A 106 -24.63 -40.65 -45.10
N LEU A 107 -24.43 -39.86 -46.17
CA LEU A 107 -23.33 -40.13 -47.09
C LEU A 107 -22.03 -40.23 -46.28
N PRO A 108 -21.12 -41.17 -46.60
CA PRO A 108 -19.89 -41.35 -45.86
C PRO A 108 -19.08 -40.04 -45.93
N ALA A 109 -19.02 -39.34 -44.80
CA ALA A 109 -18.15 -38.20 -44.62
C ALA A 109 -16.71 -38.72 -44.76
N ALA A 110 -15.94 -38.12 -45.66
CA ALA A 110 -14.53 -38.44 -45.81
C ALA A 110 -13.83 -38.31 -44.45
N ASP A 111 -13.09 -39.34 -44.07
CA ASP A 111 -12.24 -39.42 -42.87
C ASP A 111 -11.11 -38.39 -42.96
N LEU A 112 -11.43 -37.12 -42.75
CA LEU A 112 -10.44 -36.13 -42.35
C LEU A 112 -10.36 -36.19 -40.82
N PRO A 113 -9.19 -36.50 -40.23
CA PRO A 113 -9.04 -36.54 -38.79
C PRO A 113 -9.42 -35.18 -38.24
N ALA A 114 -10.44 -35.15 -37.38
CA ALA A 114 -10.88 -33.94 -36.72
C ALA A 114 -9.67 -33.28 -36.05
N PRO A 115 -9.40 -31.99 -36.27
CA PRO A 115 -8.29 -31.33 -35.61
C PRO A 115 -8.55 -31.43 -34.11
N ILE A 116 -7.61 -32.06 -33.41
CA ILE A 116 -7.59 -32.13 -31.95
C ILE A 116 -7.42 -30.69 -31.47
N VAL A 117 -8.55 -30.00 -31.25
CA VAL A 117 -8.57 -28.74 -30.54
C VAL A 117 -8.18 -29.11 -29.13
N GLY A 118 -6.91 -28.89 -28.79
CA GLY A 118 -6.44 -29.00 -27.43
C GLY A 118 -7.29 -28.08 -26.58
N ILE A 119 -8.26 -28.65 -25.86
CA ILE A 119 -8.90 -28.02 -24.71
C ILE A 119 -7.80 -27.79 -23.68
N ARG A 120 -7.05 -26.71 -23.88
CA ARG A 120 -6.21 -26.15 -22.85
C ARG A 120 -7.19 -25.66 -21.81
N LEU A 121 -7.44 -26.50 -20.82
CA LEU A 121 -8.15 -26.14 -19.61
C LEU A 121 -7.38 -24.96 -19.02
N GLU A 122 -7.77 -23.73 -19.35
CA GLU A 122 -7.23 -22.54 -18.69
C GLU A 122 -7.47 -22.78 -17.21
N ARG A 123 -6.36 -22.89 -16.47
CA ARG A 123 -6.37 -23.16 -15.04
C ARG A 123 -7.22 -22.06 -14.41
N SER A 124 -8.44 -22.45 -14.02
CA SER A 124 -9.51 -21.56 -13.60
C SER A 124 -8.99 -20.39 -12.78
N GLU A 125 -9.28 -19.17 -13.22
CA GLU A 125 -8.96 -17.93 -12.50
C GLU A 125 -9.43 -18.00 -11.03
N ALA A 126 -10.47 -18.79 -10.74
CA ALA A 126 -10.94 -19.07 -9.38
C ALA A 126 -9.91 -19.83 -8.52
N ALA A 127 -9.11 -20.72 -9.11
CA ALA A 127 -8.04 -21.42 -8.40
C ALA A 127 -6.89 -20.46 -8.05
N ILE A 128 -6.58 -19.50 -8.92
CA ILE A 128 -5.57 -18.46 -8.65
C ILE A 128 -6.10 -17.48 -7.59
N GLY A 129 -7.35 -17.03 -7.71
CA GLY A 129 -7.99 -16.15 -6.71
C GLY A 129 -8.09 -16.80 -5.33
N ARG A 130 -8.43 -18.10 -5.27
CA ARG A 130 -8.45 -18.86 -4.02
C ARG A 130 -7.06 -18.97 -3.39
N LEU A 131 -6.03 -19.17 -4.20
CA LEU A 131 -4.65 -19.28 -3.72
C LEU A 131 -4.13 -17.93 -3.20
N ILE A 132 -4.44 -16.83 -3.90
CA ILE A 132 -4.14 -15.48 -3.42
C ILE A 132 -4.86 -15.21 -2.09
N GLY A 133 -6.16 -15.52 -1.99
CA GLY A 133 -6.93 -15.35 -0.76
C GLY A 133 -6.35 -16.13 0.42
N ILE A 134 -5.96 -17.39 0.22
CA ILE A 134 -5.34 -18.23 1.26
C ILE A 134 -4.00 -17.62 1.71
N VAL A 135 -3.14 -17.24 0.78
CA VAL A 135 -1.83 -16.64 1.11
C VAL A 135 -2.01 -15.34 1.90
N MET A 136 -2.99 -14.52 1.53
CA MET A 136 -3.29 -13.26 2.22
C MET A 136 -3.76 -13.50 3.67
N VAL A 137 -4.66 -14.46 3.88
CA VAL A 137 -5.12 -14.83 5.22
C VAL A 137 -3.98 -15.40 6.07
N VAL A 138 -3.15 -16.28 5.51
CA VAL A 138 -1.98 -16.84 6.20
C VAL A 138 -0.97 -15.74 6.56
N ALA A 139 -0.71 -14.79 5.66
CA ALA A 139 0.19 -13.68 5.92
C ALA A 139 -0.34 -12.77 7.04
N ILE A 140 -1.64 -12.46 7.04
CA ILE A 140 -2.28 -11.70 8.12
C ILE A 140 -2.17 -12.47 9.44
N LEU A 141 -2.47 -13.78 9.45
CA LEU A 141 -2.38 -14.59 10.65
C LEU A 141 -0.94 -14.63 11.20
N ALA A 142 0.04 -14.84 10.32
CA ALA A 142 1.45 -14.84 10.69
C ALA A 142 1.89 -13.48 11.25
N TYR A 143 1.42 -12.39 10.65
CA TYR A 143 1.69 -11.03 11.13
C TYR A 143 1.06 -10.77 12.51
N VAL A 144 -0.21 -11.15 12.71
CA VAL A 144 -0.89 -11.04 14.00
C VAL A 144 -0.19 -11.90 15.05
N LEU A 145 0.22 -13.13 14.70
CA LEU A 145 0.94 -14.02 15.59
C LEU A 145 2.31 -13.43 15.98
N MET A 146 3.06 -12.91 15.02
CA MET A 146 4.34 -12.24 15.24
C MET A 146 4.18 -10.99 16.12
N ILE A 147 3.12 -10.21 15.93
CA ILE A 147 2.79 -9.10 16.82
C ILE A 147 2.43 -9.62 18.21
N SER A 148 1.65 -10.70 18.33
CA SER A 148 1.21 -11.21 19.63
C SER A 148 2.39 -11.71 20.48
N THR A 149 3.32 -12.46 19.88
CA THR A 149 4.50 -12.98 20.59
C THR A 149 5.53 -11.89 20.92
N THR A 150 5.56 -10.80 20.15
CA THR A 150 6.39 -9.62 20.46
C THR A 150 5.69 -8.62 21.39
N ARG A 151 4.35 -8.68 21.52
CA ARG A 151 3.53 -7.83 22.41
C ARG A 151 3.31 -8.39 23.81
N ASP A 152 3.83 -9.56 24.14
CA ASP A 152 3.86 -10.04 25.54
C ASP A 152 4.60 -9.07 26.48
N GLY A 153 5.36 -8.12 25.94
CA GLY A 153 5.68 -6.85 26.61
C GLY A 153 4.49 -5.90 26.55
N GLY A 154 3.50 -6.10 27.43
CA GLY A 154 2.27 -5.30 27.48
C GLY A 154 2.54 -3.80 27.41
N PHE A 155 2.26 -3.19 26.27
CA PHE A 155 2.12 -1.75 26.17
C PHE A 155 0.84 -1.37 26.91
N ARG A 156 0.97 -1.19 28.23
CA ARG A 156 0.10 -0.27 28.96
C ARG A 156 0.27 1.07 28.27
N LEU A 157 -0.63 1.38 27.34
CA LEU A 157 -0.98 2.74 26.95
C LEU A 157 -1.49 3.43 28.22
N ARG A 158 -0.57 3.77 29.13
CA ARG A 158 -0.75 4.96 29.95
C ARG A 158 -0.70 6.06 28.92
N ALA A 159 -1.86 6.59 28.58
CA ALA A 159 -1.96 7.98 28.17
C ALA A 159 -1.12 8.73 29.21
N VAL A 160 0.11 9.08 28.84
CA VAL A 160 0.79 10.17 29.51
C VAL A 160 -0.10 11.32 29.10
N MET A 161 -1.10 11.60 29.94
CA MET A 161 -1.61 12.95 30.01
C MET A 161 -0.33 13.79 30.04
N GLN A 162 -0.13 14.62 29.02
CA GLN A 162 0.52 15.90 29.27
C GLN A 162 -0.41 16.60 30.26
N SER A 163 -0.43 16.12 31.50
CA SER A 163 -0.89 16.84 32.65
C SER A 163 0.13 17.96 32.70
N ASP A 164 -0.28 19.07 32.11
CA ASP A 164 0.39 20.34 32.18
C ASP A 164 0.73 20.52 33.66
N THR A 165 1.98 20.22 34.02
CA THR A 165 2.41 20.21 35.42
C THR A 165 2.30 21.62 36.01
N GLY A 166 2.03 22.61 35.17
CA GLY A 166 1.98 24.03 35.49
C GLY A 166 3.34 24.57 35.91
N LEU A 167 4.38 23.72 35.89
CA LEU A 167 5.72 24.05 36.35
C LEU A 167 6.47 24.78 35.24
N THR A 168 7.04 25.92 35.63
CA THR A 168 7.73 26.86 34.75
C THR A 168 9.18 27.02 35.18
N ALA A 169 9.99 27.63 34.32
CA ALA A 169 11.41 27.92 34.57
C ALA A 169 11.70 28.77 35.81
N ARG A 170 10.66 29.35 36.43
CA ARG A 170 10.74 30.24 37.60
C ARG A 170 10.44 29.51 38.90
N ASP A 171 10.02 28.25 38.83
CA ASP A 171 9.61 27.51 40.01
C ASP A 171 10.82 26.88 40.70
N ASP A 172 11.01 27.27 41.96
CA ASP A 172 12.03 26.73 42.85
C ASP A 172 11.50 25.49 43.61
N TYR A 173 12.39 24.80 44.32
CA TYR A 173 12.07 23.62 45.14
C TYR A 173 10.79 23.78 45.97
N PHE A 174 10.67 24.88 46.73
CA PHE A 174 9.51 25.11 47.60
C PHE A 174 8.20 25.26 46.83
N THR A 175 8.25 25.83 45.62
CA THR A 175 7.08 25.96 44.74
C THR A 175 6.68 24.60 44.18
N VAL A 176 7.65 23.76 43.81
CA VAL A 176 7.40 22.39 43.37
C VAL A 176 6.75 21.58 44.48
N VAL A 177 7.30 21.60 45.69
CA VAL A 177 6.74 20.87 46.84
C VAL A 177 5.34 21.37 47.21
N ARG A 178 5.10 22.68 47.14
CA ARG A 178 3.77 23.24 47.41
C ARG A 178 2.72 22.78 46.40
N ARG A 179 3.09 22.53 45.14
CA ARG A 179 2.16 22.13 44.07
C ARG A 179 2.01 20.62 43.92
N LEU A 180 3.11 19.87 44.03
CA LEU A 180 3.15 18.43 43.80
C LEU A 180 3.17 17.59 45.09
N GLY A 181 3.36 18.24 46.25
CA GLY A 181 3.51 17.57 47.54
C GLY A 181 4.97 17.22 47.86
N ASN A 182 5.18 16.49 48.95
CA ASN A 182 6.52 16.05 49.35
C ASN A 182 7.04 14.97 48.39
N PRO A 183 8.29 15.08 47.90
CA PRO A 183 8.91 14.04 47.10
C PRO A 183 9.20 12.81 47.97
N ALA A 184 9.10 11.61 47.38
CA ALA A 184 9.41 10.38 48.09
C ALA A 184 10.92 10.12 48.19
N GLU A 185 11.67 10.56 47.18
CA GLU A 185 13.14 10.56 47.20
C GLU A 185 13.66 11.89 46.69
N ASP A 186 14.74 12.34 47.30
CA ASP A 186 15.47 13.54 46.92
C ASP A 186 16.95 13.20 46.73
N ARG A 187 17.40 13.22 45.48
CA ARG A 187 18.76 12.86 45.09
C ARG A 187 19.50 14.06 44.52
N TRP A 188 20.75 14.23 44.93
CA TRP A 188 21.63 15.29 44.46
C TRP A 188 22.69 14.73 43.52
N SER A 189 23.00 15.48 42.46
CA SER A 189 24.12 15.17 41.57
C SER A 189 25.44 15.09 42.35
N PRO A 190 26.35 14.16 42.00
CA PRO A 190 27.73 14.24 42.46
C PRO A 190 28.35 15.59 42.07
N GLU A 191 29.22 16.15 42.91
CA GLU A 191 29.85 17.49 42.78
C GLU A 191 30.86 17.62 41.62
N THR A 192 30.65 16.86 40.55
CA THR A 192 31.57 16.75 39.42
C THR A 192 31.03 17.54 38.24
N GLY A 193 30.89 18.86 38.40
CA GLY A 193 30.46 19.76 37.33
C GLY A 193 30.15 21.19 37.78
N ALA A 194 30.23 22.13 36.84
CA ALA A 194 29.87 23.55 37.06
C ALA A 194 28.37 23.79 37.29
N LEU A 195 27.53 22.78 37.08
CA LEU A 195 26.08 22.82 37.22
C LEU A 195 25.64 21.67 38.12
N GLN A 196 24.92 22.01 39.19
CA GLN A 196 24.38 21.02 40.12
C GLN A 196 22.90 20.80 39.79
N TYR A 197 22.48 19.53 39.76
CA TYR A 197 21.08 19.17 39.59
C TYR A 197 20.57 18.34 40.77
N ARG A 198 19.28 18.50 41.06
CA ARG A 198 18.53 17.82 42.11
C ARG A 198 17.34 17.12 41.49
N ALA A 199 17.21 15.82 41.74
CA ALA A 199 16.16 14.98 41.20
C ALA A 199 15.18 14.59 42.32
N LEU A 200 13.91 14.94 42.13
CA LEU A 200 12.82 14.66 43.06
C LEU A 200 11.91 13.58 42.49
N LEU A 201 11.79 12.44 43.17
CA LEU A 201 10.93 11.34 42.74
C LEU A 201 9.50 11.50 43.27
N TYR A 202 8.53 11.48 42.34
CA TYR A 202 7.10 11.44 42.67
C TYR A 202 6.53 10.08 42.24
N PRO A 203 6.52 9.05 43.11
CA PRO A 203 6.17 7.69 42.72
C PRO A 203 4.68 7.54 42.36
N GLN A 204 3.81 8.34 43.00
CA GLN A 204 2.37 8.39 42.71
C GLN A 204 2.10 8.88 41.28
N GLN A 205 2.87 9.88 40.84
CA GLN A 205 2.77 10.47 39.51
C GLN A 205 3.61 9.71 38.47
N GLY A 206 4.63 8.99 38.92
CA GLY A 206 5.49 8.15 38.09
C GLY A 206 6.51 8.91 37.25
N TYR A 207 6.98 10.06 37.72
CA TYR A 207 8.04 10.83 37.08
C TYR A 207 9.01 11.44 38.11
N TYR A 208 10.18 11.84 37.62
CA TYR A 208 11.17 12.64 38.31
C TYR A 208 11.04 14.11 37.90
N VAL A 209 11.13 15.01 38.87
CA VAL A 209 11.24 16.45 38.64
C VAL A 209 12.70 16.84 38.80
N ILE A 210 13.26 17.52 37.79
CA ILE A 210 14.66 17.94 37.79
C ILE A 210 14.74 19.45 38.01
N LEU A 211 15.48 19.82 39.06
CA LEU A 211 15.88 21.19 39.35
C LEU A 211 17.37 21.35 39.01
N LEU A 212 17.75 22.45 38.38
CA LEU A 212 19.13 22.76 38.00
C LEU A 212 19.49 24.17 38.47
N GLY A 213 20.71 24.33 38.97
CA GLY A 213 21.25 25.62 39.37
C GLY A 213 22.76 25.65 39.29
N ALA A 214 23.32 26.85 39.20
CA ALA A 214 24.76 27.07 39.38
C ALA A 214 25.18 26.88 40.86
N ASP A 215 24.24 27.05 41.79
CA ASP A 215 24.42 26.85 43.24
C ASP A 215 23.22 26.07 43.81
N ARG A 216 23.42 25.32 44.89
CA ARG A 216 22.38 24.56 45.61
C ARG A 216 21.25 25.44 46.13
N LYS A 217 21.52 26.73 46.37
CA LYS A 217 20.52 27.70 46.83
C LYS A 217 19.67 28.29 45.71
N GLN A 218 20.11 28.22 44.45
CA GLN A 218 19.44 28.84 43.30
C GLN A 218 19.10 27.77 42.25
N MET A 219 18.30 26.79 42.66
CA MET A 219 17.88 25.68 41.78
C MET A 219 16.49 25.91 41.23
N ARG A 220 16.38 25.92 39.90
CA ARG A 220 15.12 26.16 39.19
C ARG A 220 14.69 24.93 38.42
N TYR A 221 13.38 24.80 38.25
CA TYR A 221 12.80 23.75 37.44
C TYR A 221 13.24 23.84 35.97
N ILE A 222 13.73 22.72 35.43
CA ILE A 222 14.16 22.62 34.04
C ILE A 222 13.38 21.59 33.23
N GLY A 223 12.79 20.59 33.88
CA GLY A 223 12.01 19.56 33.20
C GLY A 223 11.61 18.40 34.10
N THR A 224 10.77 17.52 33.54
CA THR A 224 10.41 16.23 34.14
C THR A 224 10.89 15.07 33.28
N LEU A 225 11.32 14.00 33.94
CA LEU A 225 11.72 12.74 33.32
C LEU A 225 10.78 11.61 33.75
N SER A 226 10.47 10.68 32.86
CA SER A 226 9.78 9.43 33.20
C SER A 226 10.64 8.57 34.13
N LYS A 227 10.05 7.54 34.73
CA LYS A 227 10.80 6.46 35.41
C LYS A 227 11.91 5.87 34.53
N ASP A 228 11.67 5.81 33.22
CA ASP A 228 12.64 5.33 32.22
C ASP A 228 13.70 6.37 31.85
N TRP A 229 13.80 7.50 32.59
CA TRP A 229 14.69 8.63 32.31
C TRP A 229 14.46 9.29 30.94
N LYS A 230 13.26 9.18 30.39
CA LYS A 230 12.84 9.84 29.15
C LYS A 230 12.25 11.21 29.45
N THR A 231 12.67 12.26 28.73
CA THR A 231 12.11 13.61 28.89
C THR A 231 10.61 13.63 28.59
N ILE A 232 9.80 13.98 29.61
CA ILE A 232 8.35 14.17 29.48
C ILE A 232 8.04 15.64 29.21
N HIS A 233 8.70 16.54 29.96
CA HIS A 233 8.53 17.97 29.83
C HIS A 233 9.88 18.66 29.97
N SER A 234 10.10 19.71 29.20
CA SER A 234 11.28 20.57 29.30
C SER A 234 10.84 22.01 29.16
N VAL A 235 11.43 22.88 29.96
CA VAL A 235 11.26 24.32 29.78
C VAL A 235 11.71 24.73 28.36
N PRO A 236 10.98 25.63 27.68
CA PRO A 236 11.35 26.13 26.35
C PRO A 236 12.61 27.00 26.45
N ALA A 237 13.77 26.34 26.39
CA ALA A 237 15.09 26.96 26.30
C ALA A 237 15.94 26.20 25.28
N PRO A 238 16.76 26.88 24.45
CA PRO A 238 17.59 26.22 23.44
C PRO A 238 18.49 25.16 24.08
N GLY A 239 18.38 23.91 23.63
CA GLY A 239 19.24 22.80 24.10
C GLY A 239 18.88 22.18 25.46
N MET A 240 17.86 22.66 26.17
CA MET A 240 17.50 22.13 27.50
C MET A 240 17.01 20.66 27.46
N ALA A 241 16.20 20.31 26.45
CA ALA A 241 15.75 18.93 26.25
C ALA A 241 16.93 17.97 25.97
N ALA A 242 17.93 18.42 25.21
CA ALA A 242 19.14 17.66 24.95
C ALA A 242 20.02 17.52 26.20
N MET A 243 20.11 18.57 27.02
CA MET A 243 20.83 18.53 28.30
C MET A 243 20.18 17.54 29.28
N LEU A 244 18.85 17.55 29.41
CA LEU A 244 18.10 16.61 30.26
C LEU A 244 18.37 15.15 29.88
N SER A 245 18.50 14.86 28.58
CA SER A 245 18.79 13.51 28.09
C SER A 245 20.22 13.03 28.37
N ARG A 246 21.13 13.96 28.70
CA ARG A 246 22.55 13.68 28.98
C ARG A 246 22.85 13.61 30.48
N LEU A 247 21.86 13.84 31.34
CA LEU A 247 22.05 13.71 32.79
C LEU A 247 22.36 12.26 33.15
N GLN A 248 23.36 12.07 34.01
CA GLN A 248 23.73 10.76 34.49
C GLN A 248 22.62 10.18 35.36
N LYS A 249 22.34 8.88 35.18
CA LYS A 249 21.39 8.17 36.01
C LYS A 249 21.98 7.95 37.40
N PHE A 250 21.13 8.03 38.42
CA PHE A 250 21.43 7.65 39.79
C PHE A 250 21.15 6.18 40.05
#